data_AF-A0A269PHD2-F1
#
_entry.id   AF-A0A269PHD2-F1
#
_cell.length_a   1.000
_cell.length_b   1.000
_cell.length_c   1.000
_cell.angle_alpha   90.00
_cell.angle_beta   90.00
_cell.angle_gamma   90.00
#
_symmetry.space_group_name_H-M   'P 1'
#
loop_
_entity.id
_entity.type
_entity.pdbx_description
1 polymer ?
#
loop_
_entity_poly.entity_id
_entity_poly.type
_entity_poly.pdbx_seq_one_letter_code
_entity_poly.pdbx_strand_id
1 'polypeptide(L)'
;MIEFFNEMYAWITSGIYDFVVEVYAWVIIKIAGFQLKATMASITFAWDIAREIITQLNISSEMQAALNRLPPEVVDKLNFFNVINGLNLLLNAFVTRFVMRFI
;
A
#
# COMPACT_ATOMS: atom_id res chain seq x y z
N MET A 1 12.44 54.01 2.94
CA MET A 1 11.71 54.04 4.23
C MET A 1 10.20 54.04 4.06
N ILE A 2 9.61 54.88 3.20
CA ILE A 2 8.14 54.91 2.99
C ILE A 2 7.63 53.61 2.34
N GLU A 3 8.38 53.00 1.42
CA GLU A 3 8.03 51.70 0.82
C GLU A 3 7.91 50.57 1.85
N PHE A 4 8.81 50.49 2.82
CA PHE A 4 8.76 49.50 3.90
C PHE A 4 7.45 49.58 4.72
N PHE A 5 6.98 50.78 5.03
CA PHE A 5 5.71 50.95 5.76
C PHE A 5 4.49 50.63 4.88
N ASN A 6 4.55 50.91 3.58
CA ASN A 6 3.49 50.54 2.63
C ASN A 6 3.42 49.03 2.38
N GLU A 7 4.56 48.36 2.27
CA GLU A 7 4.65 46.91 2.14
C GLU A 7 4.19 46.20 3.42
N MET A 8 4.56 46.73 4.60
CA MET A 8 4.02 46.25 5.87
C MET A 8 2.50 46.41 5.97
N TYR A 9 1.96 47.56 5.53
CA TYR A 9 0.51 47.78 5.53
C TYR A 9 -0.21 46.84 4.55
N ALA A 10 0.36 46.62 3.36
CA ALA A 10 -0.15 45.64 2.39
C ALA A 10 -0.08 44.21 2.93
N TRP A 11 1.01 43.84 3.61
CA TRP A 11 1.14 42.52 4.22
C TRP A 11 0.11 42.29 5.32
N ILE A 12 -0.14 43.29 6.19
CA ILE A 12 -1.15 43.18 7.25
C ILE A 12 -2.58 43.17 6.70
N THR A 13 -2.85 43.89 5.60
CA THR A 13 -4.22 44.03 5.07
C THR A 13 -4.60 42.91 4.09
N SER A 14 -3.68 42.38 3.31
CA SER A 14 -3.95 41.29 2.35
C SER A 14 -2.96 40.13 2.43
N GLY A 15 -1.69 40.37 2.74
CA GLY A 15 -0.66 39.33 2.78
C GLY A 15 -0.85 38.24 3.84
N ILE A 16 -1.52 38.54 4.96
CA ILE A 16 -1.86 37.54 5.99
C ILE A 16 -2.82 36.49 5.44
N TYR A 17 -3.79 36.88 4.61
CA TYR A 17 -4.74 35.93 4.02
C TYR A 17 -4.01 34.99 3.06
N ASP A 18 -3.20 35.53 2.15
CA ASP A 18 -2.44 34.75 1.19
C ASP A 18 -1.45 33.80 1.90
N PHE A 19 -0.76 34.28 2.93
CA PHE A 19 0.12 33.45 3.76
C PHE A 19 -0.62 32.29 4.44
N VAL A 20 -1.80 32.53 5.02
CA VAL A 20 -2.59 31.48 5.66
C VAL A 20 -3.07 30.44 4.63
N VAL A 21 -3.49 30.88 3.44
CA VAL A 21 -3.90 29.98 2.35
C VAL A 21 -2.73 29.12 1.88
N GLU A 22 -1.55 29.70 1.70
CA GLU A 22 -0.34 28.97 1.29
C GLU A 22 0.12 27.98 2.36
N VAL A 23 0.13 28.38 3.63
CA VAL A 23 0.47 27.49 4.75
C VAL A 23 -0.54 26.34 4.85
N TYR A 24 -1.83 26.62 4.72
CA TYR A 24 -2.85 25.58 4.73
C TYR A 24 -2.69 24.61 3.56
N ALA A 25 -2.45 25.11 2.35
CA ALA A 25 -2.17 24.27 1.18
C ALA A 25 -0.93 23.38 1.41
N TRP A 26 0.15 23.93 1.98
CA TRP A 26 1.35 23.19 2.32
C TRP A 26 1.07 22.08 3.35
N VAL A 27 0.31 22.38 4.40
CA VAL A 27 -0.07 21.39 5.42
C VAL A 27 -0.87 20.24 4.80
N ILE A 28 -1.87 20.55 3.97
CA ILE A 28 -2.69 19.52 3.30
C ILE A 28 -1.83 18.64 2.38
N ILE A 29 -0.91 19.21 1.62
CA ILE A 29 0.03 18.45 0.77
C ILE A 29 0.88 17.50 1.62
N LYS A 30 1.36 17.95 2.78
CA LYS A 30 2.15 17.12 3.69
C LYS A 30 1.32 15.99 4.31
N ILE A 31 0.09 16.26 4.72
CA ILE A 31 -0.83 15.25 5.26
C ILE A 31 -1.14 14.20 4.18
N ALA A 32 -1.46 14.63 2.97
CA ALA A 32 -1.71 13.72 1.85
C ALA A 32 -0.48 12.83 1.55
N GLY A 33 0.71 13.43 1.54
CA GLY A 33 1.96 12.70 1.37
C GLY A 33 2.24 11.70 2.50
N PHE A 34 1.89 12.05 3.74
CA PHE A 34 1.99 11.14 4.88
C PHE A 34 0.99 9.99 4.77
N GLN A 35 -0.26 10.28 4.42
CA GLN A 35 -1.30 9.27 4.26
C GLN A 35 -0.91 8.22 3.22
N LEU A 36 -0.37 8.63 2.07
CA LEU A 36 0.12 7.71 1.05
C LEU A 36 1.25 6.82 1.56
N LYS A 37 2.22 7.39 2.29
CA LYS A 37 3.31 6.62 2.91
C LYS A 37 2.79 5.63 3.96
N ALA A 38 1.82 6.05 4.76
CA ALA A 38 1.18 5.20 5.75
C ALA A 38 0.43 4.03 5.08
N THR A 39 -0.30 4.28 3.99
CA THR A 39 -0.96 3.23 3.20
C THR A 39 0.05 2.26 2.57
N MET A 40 1.19 2.75 2.07
CA MET A 40 2.24 1.85 1.57
C MET A 40 2.81 0.97 2.67
N ALA A 41 3.09 1.54 3.85
CA ALA A 41 3.57 0.79 5.00
C ALA A 41 2.54 -0.25 5.48
N SER A 42 1.25 0.09 5.48
CA SER A 42 0.19 -0.86 5.86
C SER A 42 0.05 -2.00 4.86
N ILE A 43 0.24 -1.76 3.55
CA ILE A 43 0.27 -2.82 2.54
C ILE A 43 1.42 -3.80 2.82
N THR A 44 2.63 -3.29 3.07
CA THR A 44 3.79 -4.16 3.37
C THR A 44 3.57 -4.96 4.65
N PHE A 45 3.08 -4.31 5.70
CA PHE A 45 2.75 -4.98 6.96
C PHE A 45 1.66 -6.05 6.80
N ALA A 46 0.59 -5.74 6.06
CA ALA A 46 -0.49 -6.68 5.79
C ALA A 46 0.00 -7.90 4.99
N TRP A 47 0.95 -7.68 4.08
CA TRP A 47 1.55 -8.73 3.28
C TRP A 47 2.41 -9.69 4.10
N ASP A 48 3.18 -9.18 5.06
CA ASP A 48 3.99 -10.01 5.96
C ASP A 48 3.11 -10.85 6.89
N ILE A 49 2.04 -10.27 7.45
CA ILE A 49 1.04 -11.01 8.23
C ILE A 49 0.36 -12.08 7.34
N ALA A 50 0.02 -11.75 6.10
CA ALA A 50 -0.63 -12.69 5.21
C ALA A 50 0.24 -13.93 4.93
N ARG A 51 1.55 -13.74 4.74
CA ARG A 51 2.51 -14.86 4.58
C ARG A 51 2.56 -15.74 5.83
N GLU A 52 2.57 -15.13 7.00
CA GLU A 52 2.56 -15.85 8.28
C GLU A 52 1.28 -16.67 8.45
N ILE A 53 0.11 -16.09 8.17
CA ILE A 53 -1.18 -16.80 8.19
C ILE A 53 -1.19 -17.98 7.22
N ILE A 54 -0.74 -17.78 5.98
CA ILE A 54 -0.67 -18.84 4.97
C ILE A 54 0.24 -19.99 5.42
N THR A 55 1.34 -19.67 6.09
CA THR A 55 2.28 -20.66 6.64
C THR A 55 1.64 -21.45 7.79
N GLN A 56 0.95 -20.77 8.71
CA GLN A 56 0.25 -21.42 9.83
C GLN A 56 -0.90 -22.32 9.37
N LEU A 57 -1.60 -21.93 8.30
CA LEU A 57 -2.65 -22.74 7.68
C LEU A 57 -2.11 -23.94 6.86
N ASN A 58 -0.79 -24.07 6.75
CA ASN A 58 -0.11 -25.12 5.99
C ASN A 58 -0.62 -25.26 4.54
N ILE A 59 -0.97 -24.14 3.90
CA ILE A 59 -1.53 -24.09 2.55
C ILE A 59 -0.59 -24.77 1.54
N SER A 60 0.73 -24.66 1.77
CA SER A 60 1.75 -25.29 0.94
C SER A 60 1.68 -26.81 0.93
N SER A 61 1.30 -27.47 2.04
CA SER A 61 1.15 -28.92 2.08
C SER A 61 -0.12 -29.37 1.36
N GLU A 62 -1.22 -28.64 1.53
CA GLU A 62 -2.49 -28.93 0.84
C GLU A 62 -2.36 -28.77 -0.67
N MET A 63 -1.65 -27.73 -1.12
CA MET A 63 -1.38 -27.53 -2.55
C MET A 63 -0.53 -28.66 -3.13
N GLN A 64 0.50 -29.12 -2.41
CA GLN A 64 1.29 -30.28 -2.85
C GLN A 64 0.45 -31.56 -2.89
N ALA A 65 -0.40 -31.78 -1.90
CA ALA A 65 -1.32 -32.93 -1.89
C ALA A 65 -2.29 -32.89 -3.07
N ALA A 66 -2.78 -31.70 -3.46
CA ALA A 66 -3.62 -31.52 -4.65
C ALA A 66 -2.85 -31.79 -5.95
N LEU A 67 -1.59 -31.34 -6.05
CA LEU A 67 -0.76 -31.58 -7.23
C LEU A 67 -0.39 -33.06 -7.39
N ASN A 68 -0.13 -33.75 -6.29
CA ASN A 68 0.18 -35.19 -6.31
C ASN A 68 -1.01 -36.06 -6.77
N ARG A 69 -2.24 -35.54 -6.74
CA ARG A 69 -3.43 -36.22 -7.28
C ARG A 69 -3.55 -36.06 -8.80
N LEU A 70 -2.79 -35.16 -9.42
CA LEU A 70 -2.82 -34.94 -10.85
C LEU A 70 -1.82 -35.86 -11.57
N PRO A 71 -2.09 -36.25 -12.83
CA PRO A 71 -1.11 -36.95 -13.65
C PRO A 71 0.16 -36.13 -13.82
N PRO A 72 1.37 -36.76 -13.80
CA PRO A 72 2.65 -36.05 -13.88
C PRO A 72 2.77 -35.10 -15.08
N GLU A 73 2.26 -35.51 -16.24
CA GLU A 73 2.26 -34.72 -17.48
C GLU A 73 1.45 -33.41 -17.37
N VAL A 74 0.40 -33.39 -16.53
CA VAL A 74 -0.41 -32.19 -16.28
C VAL A 74 0.33 -31.24 -15.34
N VAL A 75 1.00 -31.79 -14.32
CA VAL A 75 1.79 -31.00 -13.37
C VAL A 75 2.97 -30.32 -14.08
N ASP A 76 3.65 -31.02 -14.99
CA ASP A 76 4.72 -30.43 -15.80
C ASP A 76 4.23 -29.28 -16.68
N LYS A 77 3.05 -29.40 -17.29
CA LYS A 77 2.44 -28.31 -18.05
C LYS A 77 2.06 -27.14 -17.14
N LEU A 78 1.51 -27.39 -15.95
CA LEU A 78 1.18 -26.35 -14.98
C LEU A 78 2.43 -25.59 -14.49
N ASN A 79 3.55 -26.30 -14.31
CA ASN A 79 4.84 -25.71 -13.97
C ASN A 79 5.40 -24.88 -15.14
N PHE A 80 5.30 -25.36 -16.38
CA PHE A 80 5.69 -24.62 -17.58
C PHE A 80 4.97 -23.27 -17.69
N PHE A 81 3.67 -23.24 -17.40
CA PHE A 81 2.88 -22.00 -17.38
C PHE A 81 3.00 -21.19 -16.09
N ASN A 82 3.83 -21.60 -15.13
CA ASN A 82 3.96 -20.96 -13.82
C ASN A 82 2.63 -20.83 -13.04
N VAL A 83 1.67 -21.72 -13.29
CA VAL A 83 0.33 -21.67 -12.67
C VAL A 83 0.44 -21.82 -11.16
N ILE A 84 1.36 -22.67 -10.68
CA ILE A 84 1.57 -22.91 -9.24
C ILE A 84 2.09 -21.65 -8.55
N ASN A 85 3.06 -20.96 -9.17
CA ASN A 85 3.58 -19.68 -8.69
C ASN A 85 2.50 -18.59 -8.73
N GLY A 86 1.67 -18.59 -9.78
CA GLY A 86 0.52 -17.69 -9.91
C GLY A 86 -0.53 -17.91 -8.82
N LEU A 87 -0.86 -19.16 -8.51
CA LEU A 87 -1.79 -19.52 -7.43
C LEU A 87 -1.25 -19.07 -6.07
N ASN A 88 0.04 -19.29 -5.80
CA ASN A 88 0.69 -18.79 -4.59
C ASN A 88 0.59 -17.27 -4.47
N LEU A 89 0.82 -16.54 -5.57
CA LEU A 89 0.71 -15.09 -5.59
C LEU A 89 -0.74 -14.63 -5.33
N LEU A 90 -1.72 -15.27 -5.97
CA LEU A 90 -3.14 -14.96 -5.79
C LEU A 90 -3.61 -15.21 -4.35
N LEU A 91 -3.17 -16.32 -3.74
CA LEU A 91 -3.46 -16.63 -2.34
C LEU A 91 -2.85 -15.59 -1.40
N ASN A 92 -1.58 -15.25 -1.58
CA ASN A 92 -0.93 -14.18 -0.82
C ASN A 92 -1.66 -12.84 -0.98
N ALA A 93 -2.02 -12.46 -2.21
CA ALA A 93 -2.75 -11.22 -2.49
C ALA A 93 -4.16 -11.22 -1.87
N PHE A 94 -4.87 -12.34 -1.90
CA PHE A 94 -6.21 -12.47 -1.32
C PHE A 94 -6.17 -12.34 0.22
N VAL A 95 -5.23 -13.03 0.87
CA VAL A 95 -5.05 -12.94 2.32
C VAL A 95 -4.53 -11.55 2.72
N THR A 96 -3.63 -10.95 1.94
CA THR A 96 -3.18 -9.56 2.17
C THR A 96 -4.35 -8.59 2.09
N ARG A 97 -5.24 -8.73 1.10
CA ARG A 97 -6.46 -7.92 0.99
C ARG A 97 -7.38 -8.14 2.19
N PHE A 98 -7.49 -9.36 2.70
CA PHE A 98 -8.25 -9.65 3.91
C PHE A 98 -7.64 -8.94 5.13
N VAL A 99 -6.32 -9.05 5.35
CA VAL A 99 -5.61 -8.38 6.45
C VAL A 99 -5.73 -6.86 6.37
N MET A 100 -5.61 -6.28 5.17
CA MET A 100 -5.80 -4.84 4.96
C MET A 100 -7.21 -4.33 5.27
N ARG A 101 -8.24 -5.19 5.38
CA ARG A 101 -9.57 -4.76 5.83
C ARG A 101 -9.67 -4.64 7.35
N PHE A 102 -8.72 -5.22 8.10
CA PHE A 102 -8.65 -5.08 9.55
C PHE A 102 -7.80 -3.89 10.00
N ILE A 103 -6.93 -3.41 9.12
CA ILE A 103 -6.05 -2.24 9.33
C ILE A 103 -6.75 -1.00 8.76
#